data_AF-P97970-F1
#
_entry.id   AF-P97970-F1
#
_cell.length_a   1.000
_cell.length_b   1.000
_cell.length_c   1.000
_cell.angle_alpha   90.00
_cell.angle_beta   90.00
_cell.angle_gamma   90.00
#
_symmetry.space_group_name_H-M   'P 1'
#
loop_
_entity.id
_entity.type
_entity.pdbx_description
1 polymer ?
#
loop_
_entity_poly.entity_id
_entity_poly.type
_entity_poly.pdbx_seq_one_letter_code
_entity_poly.pdbx_strand_id
1 'polypeptide(L)'
;QATKDAGKIAGLEVLRIVNEPTAAALAYGSDKKKDETIAVYDFGGGTFDISILEVGEGVVEVKSTNGDTHLGGDNIDQKVMDWIVDEFIKDQGIDLSKDKMALQRLKEAAEKAKMELSSVMETEINLPFIIADASGPKHLTMKLTRARFEQLVEDLLQKSVGPCKQALSDAGVKPEQIDEVVLVGGSTRIPRVQQIVRDLFKKEPHKGVNPDEAVA
;
A
#
# COMPACT_ATOMS: atom_id res chain seq x y z
N GLN A 1 -20.48 -11.76 3.17
CA GLN A 1 -21.02 -13.14 3.07
C GLN A 1 -19.96 -14.11 2.54
N ALA A 2 -19.39 -13.87 1.35
CA ALA A 2 -18.34 -14.73 0.78
C ALA A 2 -17.16 -15.03 1.72
N THR A 3 -16.64 -14.03 2.45
CA THR A 3 -15.56 -14.22 3.43
C THR A 3 -15.95 -15.16 4.59
N LYS A 4 -17.21 -15.09 5.05
CA LYS A 4 -17.72 -15.98 6.10
C LYS A 4 -17.85 -17.42 5.58
N ASP A 5 -18.28 -17.57 4.34
CA ASP A 5 -18.40 -18.86 3.68
C ASP A 5 -17.01 -19.50 3.46
N ALA A 6 -16.00 -18.70 3.10
CA ALA A 6 -14.62 -19.16 2.99
C ALA A 6 -14.09 -19.73 4.33
N GLY A 7 -14.35 -19.06 5.46
CA GLY A 7 -14.00 -19.58 6.78
C GLY A 7 -14.68 -20.92 7.09
N LYS A 8 -15.97 -21.06 6.75
CA LYS A 8 -16.70 -22.32 6.92
C LYS A 8 -16.15 -23.45 6.03
N ILE A 9 -15.77 -23.13 4.78
CA ILE A 9 -15.12 -24.09 3.86
C ILE A 9 -13.78 -24.56 4.43
N ALA A 10 -13.03 -23.67 5.09
CA ALA A 10 -11.80 -24.01 5.80
C ALA A 10 -12.01 -24.77 7.13
N GLY A 11 -13.26 -25.08 7.51
CA GLY A 11 -13.58 -25.79 8.75
C GLY A 11 -13.58 -24.91 10.00
N LEU A 12 -13.60 -23.58 9.85
CA LEU A 12 -13.61 -22.63 10.96
C LEU A 12 -15.04 -22.14 11.26
N GLU A 13 -15.41 -22.12 12.55
CA GLU A 13 -16.62 -21.44 13.00
C GLU A 13 -16.36 -19.93 13.07
N VAL A 14 -16.94 -19.18 12.13
CA VAL A 14 -16.77 -17.73 12.06
C VAL A 14 -17.69 -17.03 13.06
N LEU A 15 -17.17 -16.77 14.26
CA LEU A 15 -17.90 -16.10 15.35
C LEU A 15 -18.22 -14.64 15.03
N ARG A 16 -17.27 -13.93 14.40
CA ARG A 16 -17.42 -12.51 14.05
C ARG A 16 -16.61 -12.19 12.79
N ILE A 17 -17.12 -11.24 12.01
CA ILE A 17 -16.34 -10.53 11.00
C ILE A 17 -16.10 -9.14 11.56
N VAL A 18 -14.84 -8.73 11.62
CA VAL A 18 -14.41 -7.41 12.07
C VAL A 18 -13.79 -6.70 10.88
N ASN A 19 -14.08 -5.42 10.72
CA ASN A 19 -13.46 -4.62 9.68
C ASN A 19 -12.01 -4.31 10.08
N GLU A 20 -11.09 -4.35 9.13
CA GLU A 20 -9.65 -4.11 9.32
C GLU A 20 -9.33 -2.82 10.10
N PRO A 21 -9.91 -1.64 9.78
CA PRO A 21 -9.61 -0.43 10.54
C PRO A 21 -10.08 -0.49 11.99
N THR A 22 -11.15 -1.24 12.29
CA THR A 22 -11.59 -1.47 13.66
C THR A 22 -10.64 -2.41 14.40
N ALA A 23 -10.13 -3.45 13.72
CA ALA A 23 -9.14 -4.36 14.30
C ALA A 23 -7.83 -3.60 14.64
N ALA A 24 -7.33 -2.80 13.70
CA ALA A 24 -6.15 -1.96 13.92
C ALA A 24 -6.35 -0.94 15.06
N ALA A 25 -7.54 -0.33 15.13
CA ALA A 25 -7.89 0.59 16.21
C ALA A 25 -7.99 -0.10 17.57
N LEU A 26 -8.49 -1.35 17.64
CA LEU A 26 -8.51 -2.13 18.87
C LEU A 26 -7.09 -2.50 19.31
N ALA A 27 -6.21 -2.91 18.38
CA ALA A 27 -4.81 -3.18 18.67
C ALA A 27 -4.10 -1.93 19.22
N TYR A 28 -4.40 -0.76 18.66
CA TYR A 28 -3.91 0.54 19.15
C TYR A 28 -4.51 0.93 20.52
N GLY A 29 -5.83 0.76 20.69
CA GLY A 29 -6.61 1.29 21.80
C GLY A 29 -6.62 0.45 23.07
N SER A 30 -6.10 -0.79 23.04
CA SER A 30 -6.20 -1.76 24.14
C SER A 30 -5.66 -1.25 25.49
N ASP A 31 -4.70 -0.32 25.46
CA ASP A 31 -4.07 0.26 26.66
C ASP A 31 -4.49 1.72 26.94
N LYS A 32 -5.41 2.29 26.15
CA LYS A 32 -5.76 3.71 26.22
C LYS A 32 -6.89 3.97 27.22
N LYS A 33 -6.64 4.93 28.12
CA LYS A 33 -7.58 5.34 29.19
C LYS A 33 -8.35 6.64 28.90
N LYS A 34 -8.10 7.26 27.75
CA LYS A 34 -8.75 8.50 27.32
C LYS A 34 -9.30 8.30 25.91
N ASP A 35 -10.37 9.00 25.63
CA ASP A 35 -10.92 9.09 24.28
C ASP A 35 -9.91 9.81 23.37
N GLU A 36 -9.54 9.17 22.28
CA GLU A 36 -8.65 9.67 21.24
C GLU A 36 -9.34 9.54 19.88
N THR A 37 -9.26 10.58 19.05
CA THR A 37 -9.68 10.52 17.65
C THR A 37 -8.48 10.11 16.80
N ILE A 38 -8.56 8.96 16.14
CA ILE A 38 -7.48 8.44 15.31
C ILE A 38 -7.87 8.34 13.84
N ALA A 39 -6.87 8.44 12.98
CA ALA A 39 -6.99 8.12 11.56
C ALA A 39 -6.24 6.82 11.28
N VAL A 40 -6.94 5.79 10.79
CA VAL A 40 -6.30 4.55 10.30
C VAL A 40 -6.16 4.67 8.79
N TYR A 41 -4.92 4.84 8.33
CA TYR A 41 -4.55 4.90 6.91
C TYR A 41 -4.04 3.52 6.49
N ASP A 42 -4.88 2.76 5.81
CA ASP A 42 -4.56 1.41 5.34
C ASP A 42 -4.23 1.43 3.85
N PHE A 43 -2.98 1.12 3.51
CA PHE A 43 -2.53 1.01 2.12
C PHE A 43 -1.96 -0.38 1.88
N GLY A 44 -2.84 -1.28 1.47
CA GLY A 44 -2.54 -2.68 1.21
C GLY A 44 -1.98 -2.94 -0.19
N GLY A 45 -2.08 -4.22 -0.59
CA GLY A 45 -1.67 -4.69 -1.92
C GLY A 45 -2.69 -4.35 -3.01
N GLY A 46 -3.99 -4.45 -2.73
CA GLY A 46 -5.04 -4.23 -3.73
C GLY A 46 -5.96 -3.04 -3.47
N THR A 47 -6.05 -2.58 -2.22
CA THR A 47 -6.98 -1.53 -1.79
C THR A 47 -6.30 -0.49 -0.92
N PHE A 48 -6.95 0.67 -0.87
CA PHE A 48 -6.61 1.77 0.00
C PHE A 48 -7.86 2.17 0.78
N ASP A 49 -7.75 2.24 2.10
CA ASP A 49 -8.85 2.56 2.99
C ASP A 49 -8.40 3.60 4.03
N ILE A 50 -9.30 4.50 4.40
CA ILE A 50 -9.10 5.50 5.43
C ILE A 50 -10.33 5.55 6.33
N SER A 51 -10.10 5.36 7.63
CA SER A 51 -11.15 5.47 8.64
C SER A 51 -10.77 6.50 9.70
N ILE A 52 -11.73 7.34 10.07
CA ILE A 52 -11.65 8.18 11.26
C ILE A 52 -12.43 7.47 12.36
N LEU A 53 -11.74 7.16 13.46
CA LEU A 53 -12.31 6.43 14.58
C LEU A 53 -12.14 7.23 15.87
N GLU A 54 -13.07 7.02 16.78
CA GLU A 54 -13.00 7.48 18.16
C GLU A 54 -12.76 6.25 19.03
N VAL A 55 -11.69 6.26 19.82
CA VAL A 55 -11.21 5.12 20.60
C VAL A 55 -11.10 5.52 22.06
N GLY A 56 -11.82 4.83 22.94
CA GLY A 56 -11.88 5.16 24.35
C GLY A 56 -12.61 4.12 25.19
N GLU A 57 -12.16 3.90 26.43
CA GLU A 57 -12.77 2.97 27.40
C GLU A 57 -13.07 1.55 26.85
N GLY A 58 -12.23 1.05 25.93
CA GLY A 58 -12.43 -0.26 25.29
C GLY A 58 -13.50 -0.29 24.20
N VAL A 59 -14.02 0.87 23.80
CA VAL A 59 -14.97 1.06 22.70
C VAL A 59 -14.25 1.71 21.52
N VAL A 60 -14.62 1.27 20.32
CA VAL A 60 -14.18 1.86 19.05
C VAL A 60 -15.42 2.23 18.26
N GLU A 61 -15.59 3.51 17.98
CA GLU A 61 -16.65 4.04 17.12
C GLU A 61 -16.05 4.50 15.78
N VAL A 62 -16.60 4.01 14.68
CA VAL A 62 -16.23 4.49 13.33
C VAL A 62 -17.04 5.75 13.02
N LYS A 63 -16.37 6.90 12.90
CA LYS A 63 -17.03 8.18 12.58
C LYS A 63 -17.25 8.32 11.07
N SER A 64 -16.28 7.87 10.28
CA SER A 64 -16.36 7.88 8.81
C SER A 64 -15.37 6.87 8.23
N THR A 65 -15.69 6.34 7.05
CA THR A 65 -14.77 5.54 6.24
C THR A 65 -14.86 5.96 4.78
N ASN A 66 -13.72 6.02 4.11
CA ASN A 66 -13.62 6.23 2.67
C ASN A 66 -12.45 5.40 2.11
N GLY A 67 -12.28 5.33 0.80
CA GLY A 67 -11.22 4.51 0.20
C GLY A 67 -11.34 4.34 -1.31
N ASP A 68 -10.44 3.54 -1.86
CA ASP A 68 -10.45 3.08 -3.25
C ASP A 68 -10.10 1.58 -3.31
N THR A 69 -11.08 0.77 -3.70
CA THR A 69 -10.95 -0.70 -3.76
C THR A 69 -10.10 -1.20 -4.94
N HIS A 70 -9.55 -0.30 -5.74
CA HIS A 70 -8.69 -0.62 -6.89
C HIS A 70 -7.37 0.17 -6.86
N LEU A 71 -7.00 0.73 -5.70
CA LEU A 71 -5.74 1.45 -5.47
C LEU A 71 -4.92 0.69 -4.42
N GLY A 72 -3.81 0.08 -4.83
CA GLY A 72 -2.98 -0.75 -3.97
C GLY A 72 -1.52 -0.81 -4.43
N GLY A 73 -0.71 -1.54 -3.69
CA GLY A 73 0.66 -1.90 -4.07
C GLY A 73 0.78 -2.57 -5.45
N ASP A 74 -0.20 -3.34 -5.89
CA ASP A 74 -0.24 -3.98 -7.21
C ASP A 74 -0.24 -2.93 -8.34
N ASN A 75 -0.91 -1.78 -8.16
CA ASN A 75 -0.89 -0.71 -9.16
C ASN A 75 0.47 -0.01 -9.23
N ILE A 76 1.16 0.09 -8.08
CA ILE A 76 2.52 0.63 -7.99
C ILE A 76 3.48 -0.31 -8.71
N ASP A 77 3.36 -1.61 -8.50
CA ASP A 77 4.17 -2.62 -9.20
C ASP A 77 3.95 -2.55 -10.72
N GLN A 78 2.70 -2.39 -11.15
CA GLN A 78 2.36 -2.24 -12.57
C GLN A 78 3.05 -1.03 -13.20
N LYS A 79 3.09 0.14 -12.53
CA LYS A 79 3.81 1.33 -13.06
C LYS A 79 5.30 1.07 -13.24
N VAL A 80 5.91 0.32 -12.33
CA VAL A 80 7.32 -0.07 -12.43
C VAL A 80 7.51 -1.05 -13.58
N MET A 81 6.62 -2.04 -13.75
CA MET A 81 6.64 -2.95 -14.90
C MET A 81 6.52 -2.23 -16.23
N ASP A 82 5.56 -1.31 -16.37
CA ASP A 82 5.34 -0.53 -17.59
C ASP A 82 6.61 0.26 -17.96
N TRP A 83 7.25 0.89 -16.97
CA TRP A 83 8.53 1.57 -17.18
C TRP A 83 9.65 0.62 -17.62
N ILE A 84 9.77 -0.57 -17.01
CA ILE A 84 10.78 -1.57 -17.41
C ILE A 84 10.55 -2.01 -18.87
N VAL A 85 9.30 -2.28 -19.25
CA VAL A 85 8.94 -2.68 -20.62
C VAL A 85 9.29 -1.57 -21.61
N ASP A 86 8.91 -0.33 -21.32
CA ASP A 86 9.20 0.82 -22.18
C ASP A 86 10.71 1.02 -22.40
N GLU A 87 11.52 0.92 -21.35
CA GLU A 87 12.97 1.05 -21.47
C GLU A 87 13.60 -0.13 -22.22
N PHE A 88 13.11 -1.36 -22.00
CA PHE A 88 13.60 -2.53 -22.72
C PHE A 88 13.25 -2.49 -24.21
N ILE A 89 12.08 -1.94 -24.56
CA ILE A 89 11.73 -1.67 -25.97
C ILE A 89 12.68 -0.64 -26.58
N LYS A 90 13.00 0.44 -25.87
CA LYS A 90 13.94 1.47 -26.38
C LYS A 90 15.35 0.92 -26.60
N ASP A 91 15.81 0.04 -25.71
CA ASP A 91 17.17 -0.52 -25.75
C ASP A 91 17.31 -1.70 -26.71
N GLN A 92 16.37 -2.66 -26.67
CA GLN A 92 16.45 -3.92 -27.41
C GLN A 92 15.45 -4.04 -28.57
N GLY A 93 14.48 -3.13 -28.68
CA GLY A 93 13.42 -3.20 -29.71
C GLY A 93 12.41 -4.32 -29.49
N ILE A 94 12.40 -4.94 -28.30
CA ILE A 94 11.57 -6.11 -27.98
C ILE A 94 10.56 -5.74 -26.91
N ASP A 95 9.29 -6.07 -27.17
CA ASP A 95 8.19 -5.84 -26.24
C ASP A 95 7.95 -7.07 -25.36
N LEU A 96 8.42 -6.99 -24.10
CA LEU A 96 8.29 -8.07 -23.12
C LEU A 96 6.84 -8.27 -22.65
N SER A 97 5.94 -7.31 -22.85
CA SER A 97 4.53 -7.44 -22.44
C SER A 97 3.77 -8.52 -23.21
N LYS A 98 4.33 -8.97 -24.34
CA LYS A 98 3.76 -10.02 -25.18
C LYS A 98 4.13 -11.43 -24.71
N ASP A 99 5.10 -11.56 -23.81
CA ASP A 99 5.54 -12.85 -23.27
C ASP A 99 5.06 -13.03 -21.84
N LYS A 100 4.21 -14.05 -21.62
CA LYS A 100 3.60 -14.31 -20.31
C LYS A 100 4.62 -14.70 -19.24
N MET A 101 5.70 -15.41 -19.61
CA MET A 101 6.73 -15.82 -18.66
C MET A 101 7.62 -14.64 -18.27
N ALA A 102 7.95 -13.78 -19.23
CA ALA A 102 8.66 -12.54 -18.97
C ALA A 102 7.85 -11.63 -18.05
N LEU A 103 6.55 -11.45 -18.33
CA LEU A 103 5.65 -10.65 -17.49
C LEU A 103 5.62 -11.10 -16.03
N GLN A 104 5.54 -12.40 -15.76
CA GLN A 104 5.54 -12.91 -14.39
C GLN A 104 6.84 -12.57 -13.66
N ARG A 105 7.98 -12.77 -14.33
CA ARG A 105 9.30 -12.42 -13.78
C ARG A 105 9.48 -10.92 -13.58
N LEU A 106 8.92 -10.11 -14.48
CA LEU A 106 8.90 -8.65 -14.35
C LEU A 106 8.06 -8.22 -13.14
N LYS A 107 6.91 -8.85 -12.89
CA LYS A 107 6.07 -8.56 -11.72
C LYS A 107 6.84 -8.77 -10.42
N GLU A 108 7.44 -9.95 -10.26
CA GLU A 108 8.24 -10.29 -9.07
C GLU A 108 9.43 -9.34 -8.88
N ALA A 109 10.10 -8.98 -9.96
CA ALA A 109 11.24 -8.05 -9.91
C ALA A 109 10.81 -6.60 -9.59
N ALA A 110 9.68 -6.15 -10.13
CA ALA A 110 9.11 -4.83 -9.86
C ALA A 110 8.69 -4.69 -8.39
N GLU A 111 7.98 -5.69 -7.86
CA GLU A 111 7.58 -5.72 -6.45
C GLU A 111 8.80 -5.70 -5.53
N LYS A 112 9.81 -6.53 -5.82
CA LYS A 112 11.06 -6.56 -5.07
C LYS A 112 11.77 -5.20 -5.11
N ALA A 113 11.87 -4.57 -6.29
CA ALA A 113 12.49 -3.26 -6.43
C ALA A 113 11.76 -2.18 -5.62
N LYS A 114 10.42 -2.16 -5.66
CA LYS A 114 9.57 -1.28 -4.83
C LYS A 114 9.88 -1.46 -3.34
N MET A 115 9.92 -2.71 -2.87
CA MET A 115 10.20 -3.02 -1.46
C MET A 115 11.60 -2.56 -1.05
N GLU A 116 12.63 -2.86 -1.85
CA GLU A 116 14.00 -2.45 -1.56
C GLU A 116 14.14 -0.92 -1.52
N LEU A 117 13.53 -0.21 -2.47
CA LEU A 117 13.55 1.25 -2.54
C LEU A 117 12.87 1.95 -1.37
N SER A 118 12.08 1.22 -0.57
CA SER A 118 11.56 1.74 0.70
C SER A 118 12.67 1.91 1.76
N SER A 119 13.80 1.19 1.61
CA SER A 119 14.94 1.24 2.53
C SER A 119 16.19 1.85 1.90
N VAL A 120 16.48 1.54 0.64
CA VAL A 120 17.67 2.03 -0.09
C VAL A 120 17.33 3.09 -1.12
N MET A 121 18.34 3.84 -1.58
CA MET A 121 18.17 4.94 -2.54
C MET A 121 18.21 4.48 -4.01
N GLU A 122 18.74 3.29 -4.28
CA GLU A 122 18.85 2.68 -5.61
C GLU A 122 18.81 1.16 -5.47
N THR A 123 18.24 0.49 -6.48
CA THR A 123 18.29 -0.96 -6.65
C THR A 123 18.61 -1.32 -8.10
N GLU A 124 19.13 -2.53 -8.32
CA GLU A 124 19.36 -3.10 -9.64
C GLU A 124 18.34 -4.21 -9.93
N ILE A 125 17.61 -4.06 -11.02
CA ILE A 125 16.74 -5.08 -11.57
C ILE A 125 17.56 -5.89 -12.56
N ASN A 126 17.84 -7.15 -12.22
CA ASN A 126 18.65 -8.04 -13.02
C ASN A 126 17.90 -9.35 -13.33
N LEU A 127 17.45 -9.50 -14.57
CA LEU A 127 16.73 -10.67 -15.08
C LEU A 127 17.50 -11.27 -16.26
N PRO A 128 18.38 -12.26 -16.01
CA PRO A 128 19.08 -12.94 -17.08
C PRO A 128 18.13 -13.84 -17.87
N PHE A 129 18.40 -14.02 -19.16
CA PHE A 129 17.62 -14.88 -20.06
C PHE A 129 16.11 -14.54 -19.99
N ILE A 130 15.78 -13.25 -20.07
CA ILE A 130 14.39 -12.78 -19.92
C ILE A 130 13.57 -13.13 -21.17
N ILE A 131 14.20 -13.10 -22.35
CA ILE A 131 13.61 -13.48 -23.63
C ILE A 131 14.72 -13.92 -24.59
N ALA A 132 14.38 -14.50 -25.74
CA ALA A 132 15.32 -14.80 -26.82
C ALA A 132 14.76 -14.34 -28.16
N ASP A 133 15.64 -13.89 -29.05
CA ASP A 133 15.33 -13.54 -30.44
C ASP A 133 16.25 -14.29 -31.42
N ALA A 134 16.20 -13.94 -32.71
CA ALA A 134 17.04 -14.55 -33.73
C ALA A 134 18.56 -14.34 -33.50
N SER A 135 18.96 -13.35 -32.69
CA SER A 135 20.34 -13.08 -32.30
C SER A 135 20.78 -13.83 -31.05
N GLY A 136 19.84 -14.45 -30.32
CA GLY A 136 20.10 -15.27 -29.14
C GLY A 136 19.36 -14.79 -27.89
N PRO A 137 19.73 -15.31 -26.70
CA PRO A 137 19.12 -14.90 -25.44
C PRO A 137 19.43 -13.44 -25.10
N LYS A 138 18.46 -12.77 -24.49
CA LYS A 138 18.56 -11.40 -23.99
C LYS A 138 18.45 -11.37 -22.47
N HIS A 139 19.11 -10.38 -21.88
CA HIS A 139 19.13 -10.13 -20.43
C HIS A 139 18.60 -8.74 -20.18
N LEU A 140 17.98 -8.54 -19.03
CA LEU A 140 17.57 -7.22 -18.57
C LEU A 140 18.39 -6.86 -17.34
N THR A 141 19.12 -5.74 -17.41
CA THR A 141 19.86 -5.20 -16.28
C THR A 141 19.63 -3.70 -16.26
N MET A 142 18.95 -3.20 -15.23
CA MET A 142 18.55 -1.80 -15.12
C MET A 142 18.71 -1.31 -13.68
N LYS A 143 19.07 -0.04 -13.51
CA LYS A 143 19.08 0.61 -12.20
C LYS A 143 17.85 1.48 -12.04
N LEU A 144 17.21 1.38 -10.88
CA LEU A 144 16.08 2.23 -10.50
C LEU A 144 16.43 2.96 -9.21
N THR A 145 16.38 4.29 -9.24
CA THR A 145 16.57 5.14 -8.05
C THR A 145 15.24 5.41 -7.37
N ARG A 146 15.26 5.67 -6.05
CA ARG A 146 14.05 6.05 -5.29
C ARG A 146 13.37 7.28 -5.88
N ALA A 147 14.15 8.28 -6.27
CA ALA A 147 13.62 9.49 -6.89
C ALA A 147 12.87 9.20 -8.20
N ARG A 148 13.41 8.31 -9.04
CA ARG A 148 12.73 7.89 -10.27
C ARG A 148 11.48 7.07 -9.97
N PHE A 149 11.56 6.14 -9.02
CA PHE A 149 10.41 5.37 -8.57
C PHE A 149 9.27 6.27 -8.08
N GLU A 150 9.56 7.23 -7.19
CA GLU A 150 8.57 8.19 -6.68
C GLU A 150 7.93 8.99 -7.83
N GLN A 151 8.71 9.44 -8.83
CA GLN A 151 8.16 10.10 -10.02
C GLN A 151 7.19 9.22 -10.81
N LEU A 152 7.45 7.92 -10.93
CA LEU A 152 6.62 6.98 -11.70
C LEU A 152 5.26 6.75 -11.04
N VAL A 153 5.17 6.87 -9.72
CA VAL A 153 4.01 6.44 -8.93
C VAL A 153 3.31 7.59 -8.19
N GLU A 154 3.85 8.81 -8.24
CA GLU A 154 3.30 9.98 -7.55
C GLU A 154 1.81 10.20 -7.86
N ASP A 155 1.37 9.99 -9.10
CA ASP A 155 -0.04 10.13 -9.48
C ASP A 155 -0.94 9.13 -8.74
N LEU A 156 -0.47 7.89 -8.52
CA LEU A 156 -1.19 6.88 -7.75
C LEU A 156 -1.18 7.22 -6.26
N LEU A 157 -0.04 7.63 -5.71
CA LEU A 157 0.06 7.98 -4.29
C LEU A 157 -0.82 9.18 -3.94
N GLN A 158 -0.92 10.18 -4.81
CA GLN A 158 -1.78 11.35 -4.59
C GLN A 158 -3.28 11.03 -4.61
N LYS A 159 -3.70 9.91 -5.23
CA LYS A 159 -5.12 9.50 -5.23
C LYS A 159 -5.63 9.19 -3.83
N SER A 160 -4.77 8.78 -2.89
CA SER A 160 -5.18 8.51 -1.51
C SER A 160 -5.60 9.76 -0.74
N VAL A 161 -5.12 10.94 -1.15
CA VAL A 161 -5.38 12.21 -0.46
C VAL A 161 -6.86 12.62 -0.53
N GLY A 162 -7.52 12.34 -1.66
CA GLY A 162 -8.93 12.66 -1.88
C GLY A 162 -9.84 11.97 -0.86
N PRO A 163 -9.83 10.64 -0.77
CA PRO A 163 -10.58 9.90 0.24
C PRO A 163 -10.27 10.33 1.67
N CYS A 164 -9.01 10.64 2.02
CA CYS A 164 -8.71 11.10 3.38
C CYS A 164 -9.35 12.44 3.71
N LYS A 165 -9.34 13.40 2.77
CA LYS A 165 -10.04 14.68 2.96
C LYS A 165 -11.55 14.49 3.09
N GLN A 166 -12.12 13.58 2.32
CA GLN A 166 -13.54 13.27 2.40
C GLN A 166 -13.89 12.62 3.76
N ALA A 167 -13.10 11.65 4.22
CA ALA A 167 -13.30 11.03 5.54
C ALA A 167 -13.24 12.06 6.68
N LEU A 168 -12.23 12.95 6.68
CA LEU A 168 -12.15 14.05 7.66
C LEU A 168 -13.39 14.95 7.63
N SER A 169 -13.86 15.31 6.42
CA SER A 169 -15.06 16.12 6.24
C SER A 169 -16.33 15.41 6.75
N ASP A 170 -16.49 14.14 6.44
CA ASP A 170 -17.66 13.33 6.84
C ASP A 170 -17.70 13.10 8.35
N ALA A 171 -16.52 12.93 8.98
CA ALA A 171 -16.38 12.89 10.44
C ALA A 171 -16.53 14.26 11.12
N GLY A 172 -16.54 15.36 10.34
CA GLY A 172 -16.67 16.72 10.88
C GLY A 172 -15.44 17.19 11.67
N VAL A 173 -14.26 16.64 11.39
CA VAL A 173 -13.00 16.95 12.09
C VAL A 173 -11.96 17.54 11.15
N LYS A 174 -11.10 18.41 11.68
CA LYS A 174 -9.94 18.94 10.98
C LYS A 174 -8.72 18.04 11.17
N PRO A 175 -7.73 18.07 10.26
CA PRO A 175 -6.49 17.30 10.42
C PRO A 175 -5.81 17.48 11.78
N GLU A 176 -5.82 18.71 12.34
CA GLU A 176 -5.17 19.03 13.61
C GLU A 176 -5.89 18.46 14.84
N GLN A 177 -7.13 17.98 14.66
CA GLN A 177 -7.94 17.33 15.70
C GLN A 177 -7.73 15.82 15.74
N ILE A 178 -6.92 15.26 14.84
CA ILE A 178 -6.52 13.86 14.89
C ILE A 178 -5.39 13.70 15.92
N ASP A 179 -5.66 12.89 16.94
CA ASP A 179 -4.72 12.59 18.01
C ASP A 179 -3.59 11.69 17.53
N GLU A 180 -3.89 10.64 16.77
CA GLU A 180 -2.89 9.75 16.19
C GLU A 180 -3.25 9.30 14.78
N VAL A 181 -2.22 9.06 13.96
CA VAL A 181 -2.37 8.47 12.63
C VAL A 181 -1.70 7.11 12.62
N VAL A 182 -2.48 6.05 12.44
CA VAL A 182 -2.01 4.67 12.40
C VAL A 182 -1.85 4.24 10.95
N LEU A 183 -0.66 3.77 10.59
CA LEU A 183 -0.38 3.21 9.26
C LEU A 183 -0.59 1.70 9.29
N VAL A 184 -1.38 1.20 8.33
CA VAL A 184 -1.65 -0.23 8.15
C VAL A 184 -1.35 -0.62 6.70
N GLY A 185 -0.89 -1.84 6.47
CA GLY A 185 -0.61 -2.36 5.14
C GLY A 185 0.80 -2.04 4.62
N GLY A 186 1.40 -3.00 3.93
CA GLY A 186 2.80 -2.96 3.52
C GLY A 186 3.17 -1.78 2.61
N SER A 187 2.25 -1.26 1.81
CA SER A 187 2.52 -0.12 0.93
C SER A 187 2.73 1.20 1.69
N THR A 188 2.34 1.27 2.98
CA THR A 188 2.66 2.41 3.85
C THR A 188 4.14 2.50 4.24
N ARG A 189 4.94 1.46 3.97
CA ARG A 189 6.39 1.47 4.16
C ARG A 189 7.12 2.36 3.14
N ILE A 190 6.44 2.74 2.05
CA ILE A 190 6.99 3.65 1.04
C ILE A 190 7.23 5.04 1.68
N PRO A 191 8.47 5.57 1.67
CA PRO A 191 8.78 6.85 2.31
C PRO A 191 7.92 8.02 1.83
N ARG A 192 7.57 8.05 0.53
CA ARG A 192 6.69 9.07 -0.03
C ARG A 192 5.27 9.02 0.53
N VAL A 193 4.73 7.84 0.81
CA VAL A 193 3.41 7.68 1.46
C VAL A 193 3.45 8.27 2.87
N GLN A 194 4.48 7.96 3.65
CA GLN A 194 4.65 8.54 4.99
C GLN A 194 4.75 10.07 4.94
N GLN A 195 5.43 10.62 3.92
CA GLN A 195 5.48 12.07 3.73
C GLN A 195 4.11 12.65 3.40
N ILE A 196 3.33 12.03 2.52
CA ILE A 196 1.96 12.47 2.20
C ILE A 196 1.09 12.49 3.45
N VAL A 197 1.16 11.44 4.27
CA VAL A 197 0.42 11.35 5.53
C VAL A 197 0.85 12.47 6.50
N ARG A 198 2.16 12.72 6.66
CA ARG A 198 2.65 13.85 7.45
C ARG A 198 2.15 15.19 6.96
N ASP A 199 2.17 15.40 5.65
CA ASP A 199 1.73 16.65 5.05
C ASP A 199 0.22 16.86 5.21
N LEU A 200 -0.56 15.78 5.18
CA LEU A 200 -2.00 15.80 5.31
C LEU A 200 -2.46 16.04 6.75
N PHE A 201 -1.93 15.27 7.71
CA PHE A 201 -2.35 15.30 9.11
C PHE A 201 -1.48 16.20 10.00
N LYS A 202 -0.41 16.79 9.45
CA LYS A 202 0.53 17.67 10.17
C LYS A 202 1.16 17.01 11.41
N LYS A 203 1.27 15.68 11.39
CA LYS A 203 1.77 14.86 12.50
C LYS A 203 2.56 13.67 11.96
N GLU A 204 3.56 13.24 12.73
CA GLU A 204 4.26 11.98 12.47
C GLU A 204 3.32 10.80 12.69
N PRO A 205 3.26 9.83 11.77
CA PRO A 205 2.45 8.64 11.98
C PRO A 205 2.99 7.80 13.14
N HIS A 206 2.08 7.15 13.85
CA HIS A 206 2.36 6.31 15.00
C HIS A 206 3.20 5.09 14.59
N LYS A 207 4.32 4.87 15.29
CA LYS A 207 5.28 3.78 15.00
C LYS A 207 5.11 2.53 15.86
N GLY A 208 4.25 2.59 16.88
CA GLY A 208 4.10 1.51 17.87
C GLY A 208 3.19 0.37 17.43
N VAL A 209 2.58 0.45 16.24
CA VAL A 209 1.76 -0.62 15.67
C VAL A 209 2.49 -1.16 14.45
N ASN A 210 2.71 -2.47 14.40
CA ASN A 210 3.29 -3.12 13.22
C ASN A 210 2.26 -3.11 12.09
N PRO A 211 2.52 -2.42 10.95
CA PRO A 211 1.53 -2.26 9.88
C PRO A 211 1.03 -3.58 9.26
N ASP A 212 1.83 -4.65 9.38
CA ASP A 212 1.51 -5.96 8.80
C ASP A 212 0.77 -6.89 9.79
N GLU A 213 0.76 -6.57 11.09
CA GLU A 213 0.17 -7.41 12.14
C GLU A 213 -1.00 -6.73 12.87
N ALA A 214 -1.21 -5.42 12.66
CA ALA A 214 -2.22 -4.62 13.35
C ALA A 214 -3.66 -5.18 13.21
N VAL A 215 -3.91 -5.89 12.12
CA VAL A 215 -5.23 -6.41 11.75
C VAL A 215 -5.43 -7.87 12.17
N ALA A 216 -4.33 -8.62 12.36
CA ALA A 216 -4.32 -10.08 12.50
C ALA A 216 -4.79 -10.59 13.87
#